data_AF-A0A3B0ZBM3-F1
#
_entry.id   AF-A0A3B0ZBM3-F1
#
_cell.length_a   1.000
_cell.length_b   1.000
_cell.length_c   1.000
_cell.angle_alpha   90.00
_cell.angle_beta   90.00
_cell.angle_gamma   90.00
#
_symmetry.space_group_name_H-M   'P 1'
#
loop_
_entity.id
_entity.type
_entity.pdbx_description
1 polymer ?
#
loop_
_entity_poly.entity_id
_entity_poly.type
_entity_poly.pdbx_seq_one_letter_code
_entity_poly.pdbx_strand_id
1 'polypeptide(L)'
;MSNPYRSIFERHVTNAAFLWIQRSAAVYQPNYSPEALAQLEQRINRHLTGLLLEPELAWDICEEALVFEKGGEIFITAMMAFANEDSEKTERAMKAGFVNAGTFKGLVSALGWLPEEKGRLWVQKGLASNELDDNLLAIATCSIIAHDPGESLFRLVKRGERHPEHPLLIRCLRLIGELKRVDLATVVNKAATADNADIRFWGIWSSILLGNHANALKLEAYIRQTNPWQQKAIQLAFRVLSDDVADLWINHLLDQPGQQRQSIKAIAANGRIDAISHLIIAMQDDTLACVAGDAFSLLTGIDLKQQQLTRPQPQWDDSLDDIDSDITFEDAKLPWPNADKIAALWQQRAADFEGGHRYFLGQAINTAHLSGIVASGYQRHPAALELALLEPLHPLSNTRAISQDTQ
;
A
#
# COMPACT_ATOMS: atom_id res chain seq x y z
N MET A 1 -4.59 16.69 -41.37
CA MET A 1 -3.38 17.48 -41.08
C MET A 1 -3.00 17.19 -39.64
N SER A 2 -1.73 16.86 -39.35
CA SER A 2 -1.29 16.63 -37.96
C SER A 2 -1.54 17.89 -37.14
N ASN A 3 -2.26 17.79 -36.01
CA ASN A 3 -2.51 18.93 -35.14
C ASN A 3 -1.14 19.46 -34.64
N PRO A 4 -0.79 20.74 -34.87
CA PRO A 4 0.53 21.27 -34.56
C PRO A 4 0.88 21.20 -33.06
N TYR A 5 -0.13 21.02 -32.19
CA TYR A 5 0.04 20.90 -30.75
C TYR A 5 0.11 19.46 -30.25
N ARG A 6 -0.06 18.44 -31.11
CA ARG A 6 -0.10 17.02 -30.71
C ARG A 6 1.07 16.59 -29.83
N SER A 7 2.29 16.96 -30.20
CA SER A 7 3.51 16.62 -29.44
C SER A 7 3.56 17.24 -28.03
N ILE A 8 2.85 18.35 -27.82
CA ILE A 8 2.70 18.95 -26.48
C ILE A 8 1.77 18.07 -25.64
N PHE A 9 0.62 17.66 -26.18
CA PHE A 9 -0.34 16.80 -25.50
C PHE A 9 0.22 15.40 -25.23
N GLU A 10 0.96 14.80 -26.17
CA GLU A 10 1.67 13.52 -25.98
C GLU A 10 2.60 13.57 -24.76
N ARG A 11 3.31 14.68 -24.59
CA ARG A 11 4.17 14.91 -23.43
C ARG A 11 3.37 15.14 -22.14
N HIS A 12 2.21 15.78 -22.20
CA HIS A 12 1.31 15.87 -21.04
C HIS A 12 0.84 14.47 -20.59
N VAL A 13 0.36 13.64 -21.52
CA VAL A 13 -0.08 12.26 -21.23
C VAL A 13 1.07 11.44 -20.65
N THR A 14 2.23 11.44 -21.31
CA THR A 14 3.40 10.66 -20.88
C THR A 14 3.89 11.09 -19.50
N ASN A 15 4.03 12.40 -19.26
CA ASN A 15 4.52 12.91 -17.99
C ASN A 15 3.52 12.67 -16.86
N ALA A 16 2.22 12.85 -17.10
CA ALA A 16 1.20 12.62 -16.10
C ALA A 16 1.11 11.14 -15.71
N ALA A 17 1.14 10.23 -16.69
CA ALA A 17 1.18 8.79 -16.45
C ALA A 17 2.41 8.38 -15.63
N PHE A 18 3.60 8.86 -16.01
CA PHE A 18 4.83 8.59 -15.29
C PHE A 18 4.83 9.15 -13.85
N LEU A 19 4.35 10.39 -13.67
CA LEU A 19 4.23 10.99 -12.34
C LEU A 19 3.23 10.24 -11.45
N TRP A 20 2.13 9.75 -12.02
CA TRP A 20 1.21 8.89 -11.29
C TRP A 20 1.89 7.59 -10.83
N ILE A 21 2.68 6.94 -11.68
CA ILE A 21 3.45 5.74 -11.30
C ILE A 21 4.38 6.07 -10.13
N GLN A 22 5.13 7.18 -10.21
CA GLN A 22 6.00 7.63 -9.12
C GLN A 22 5.22 7.86 -7.82
N ARG A 23 4.09 8.56 -7.89
CA ARG A 23 3.22 8.82 -6.73
C ARG A 23 2.66 7.52 -6.16
N SER A 24 2.30 6.56 -7.02
CA SER A 24 1.78 5.25 -6.62
C SER A 24 2.79 4.38 -5.88
N ALA A 25 4.09 4.60 -6.10
CA ALA A 25 5.18 4.00 -5.35
C ALA A 25 5.51 4.82 -4.08
N ALA A 26 5.55 6.14 -4.20
CA ALA A 26 5.89 7.07 -3.12
C ALA A 26 4.99 6.94 -1.88
N VAL A 27 3.69 6.62 -2.05
CA VAL A 27 2.77 6.42 -0.92
C VAL A 27 3.11 5.24 0.00
N TYR A 28 4.02 4.36 -0.43
CA TYR A 28 4.55 3.25 0.37
C TYR A 28 5.97 3.50 0.86
N GLN A 29 6.61 4.58 0.41
CA GLN A 29 8.00 4.84 0.73
C GLN A 29 8.13 5.52 2.10
N PRO A 30 9.09 5.07 2.91
CA PRO A 30 9.19 5.47 4.31
C PRO A 30 9.59 6.93 4.50
N ASN A 31 10.14 7.57 3.47
CA ASN A 31 10.72 8.90 3.49
C ASN A 31 9.85 9.99 2.82
N TYR A 32 8.64 9.66 2.37
CA TYR A 32 7.74 10.65 1.76
C TYR A 32 6.82 11.28 2.80
N SER A 33 6.87 12.60 2.91
CA SER A 33 5.94 13.38 3.72
C SER A 33 4.63 13.63 2.96
N PRO A 34 3.54 13.99 3.66
CA PRO A 34 2.31 14.45 3.01
C PRO A 34 2.54 15.62 2.06
N GLU A 35 3.40 16.58 2.41
CA GLU A 35 3.72 17.74 1.58
C GLU A 35 4.47 17.32 0.30
N ALA A 36 5.41 16.38 0.41
CA ALA A 36 6.12 15.84 -0.75
C ALA A 36 5.17 15.08 -1.70
N LEU A 37 4.19 14.37 -1.15
CA LEU A 37 3.12 13.73 -1.94
C LEU A 37 2.21 14.77 -2.61
N ALA A 38 1.80 15.80 -1.88
CA ALA A 38 0.98 16.90 -2.42
C ALA A 38 1.70 17.63 -3.57
N GLN A 39 3.02 17.82 -3.49
CA GLN A 39 3.80 18.39 -4.59
C GLN A 39 3.80 17.49 -5.84
N LEU A 40 3.88 16.15 -5.68
CA LEU A 40 3.72 15.23 -6.81
C LEU A 40 2.32 15.30 -7.40
N GLU A 41 1.30 15.37 -6.54
CA GLU A 41 -0.10 15.46 -6.94
C GLU A 41 -0.39 16.75 -7.72
N GLN A 42 0.13 17.89 -7.26
CA GLN A 42 0.03 19.17 -7.97
C GLN A 42 0.67 19.11 -9.37
N ARG A 43 1.80 18.41 -9.51
CA ARG A 43 2.45 18.23 -10.82
C ARG A 43 1.59 17.38 -11.76
N ILE A 44 0.95 16.32 -11.25
CA ILE A 44 0.01 15.49 -12.01
C ILE A 44 -1.17 16.36 -12.46
N ASN A 45 -1.78 17.12 -11.53
CA ASN A 45 -2.92 17.98 -11.82
C ASN A 45 -2.61 19.06 -12.86
N ARG A 46 -1.43 19.68 -12.83
CA ARG A 46 -1.01 20.63 -13.89
C ARG A 46 -1.03 19.99 -15.27
N HIS A 47 -0.60 18.73 -15.38
CA HIS A 47 -0.66 18.05 -16.67
C HIS A 47 -2.10 17.72 -17.07
N LEU A 48 -2.92 17.23 -16.13
CA LEU A 48 -4.34 16.96 -16.36
C LEU A 48 -5.10 18.22 -16.80
N THR A 49 -4.91 19.36 -16.12
CA THR A 49 -5.49 20.65 -16.53
C THR A 49 -5.06 21.05 -17.93
N GLY A 50 -3.81 20.79 -18.31
CA GLY A 50 -3.32 21.04 -19.67
C GLY A 50 -4.04 20.19 -20.73
N LEU A 51 -4.40 18.94 -20.41
CA LEU A 51 -5.14 18.06 -21.31
C LEU A 51 -6.59 18.53 -21.55
N LEU A 52 -7.18 19.26 -20.60
CA LEU A 52 -8.53 19.82 -20.73
C LEU A 52 -8.62 20.97 -21.75
N LEU A 53 -7.49 21.50 -22.24
CA LEU A 53 -7.49 22.58 -23.24
C LEU A 53 -7.95 22.11 -24.63
N GLU A 54 -7.66 20.87 -25.00
CA GLU A 54 -8.10 20.23 -26.26
C GLU A 54 -8.58 18.80 -25.96
N PRO A 55 -9.80 18.62 -25.39
CA PRO A 55 -10.25 17.33 -24.85
C PRO A 55 -10.31 16.19 -25.88
N GLU A 56 -10.66 16.49 -27.14
CA GLU A 56 -10.72 15.47 -28.20
C GLU A 56 -9.33 15.02 -28.64
N LEU A 57 -8.39 15.95 -28.84
CA LEU A 57 -7.01 15.60 -29.15
C LEU A 57 -6.35 14.83 -27.98
N ALA A 58 -6.60 15.27 -26.75
CA ALA A 58 -6.12 14.57 -25.56
C ALA A 58 -6.71 13.17 -25.47
N TRP A 59 -7.99 12.99 -25.78
CA TRP A 59 -8.65 11.69 -25.81
C TRP A 59 -7.99 10.74 -26.81
N ASP A 60 -7.79 11.16 -28.07
CA ASP A 60 -7.16 10.33 -29.10
C ASP A 60 -5.78 9.81 -28.65
N ILE A 61 -4.96 10.69 -28.06
CA ILE A 61 -3.63 10.34 -27.57
C ILE A 61 -3.72 9.37 -26.37
N CYS A 62 -4.65 9.63 -25.43
CA CYS A 62 -4.90 8.76 -24.28
C CYS A 62 -5.39 7.37 -24.72
N GLU A 63 -6.23 7.31 -25.74
CA GLU A 63 -6.76 6.06 -26.30
C GLU A 63 -5.65 5.27 -27.00
N GLU A 64 -4.80 5.92 -27.80
CA GLU A 64 -3.63 5.29 -28.41
C GLU A 64 -2.67 4.71 -27.34
N ALA A 65 -2.47 5.42 -26.22
CA ALA A 65 -1.63 4.97 -25.13
C ALA A 65 -2.16 3.73 -24.38
N LEU A 66 -3.43 3.36 -24.56
CA LEU A 66 -3.99 2.15 -23.95
C LEU A 66 -3.30 0.86 -24.43
N VAL A 67 -2.63 0.90 -25.59
CA VAL A 67 -1.84 -0.22 -26.13
C VAL A 67 -0.71 -0.67 -25.20
N PHE A 68 -0.25 0.20 -24.30
CA PHE A 68 0.81 -0.14 -23.35
C PHE A 68 0.32 -0.99 -22.17
N GLU A 69 -1.00 -1.05 -21.93
CA GLU A 69 -1.63 -1.84 -20.85
C GLU A 69 -1.04 -1.58 -19.45
N LYS A 70 -0.67 -0.32 -19.18
CA LYS A 70 -0.04 0.12 -17.94
C LYS A 70 -0.94 1.05 -17.13
N GLY A 71 -0.75 1.03 -15.81
CA GLY A 71 -1.64 1.73 -14.88
C GLY A 71 -1.64 3.26 -15.00
N GLY A 72 -0.52 3.87 -15.41
CA GLY A 72 -0.44 5.32 -15.56
C GLY A 72 -1.29 5.83 -16.72
N GLU A 73 -1.24 5.13 -17.83
CA GLU A 73 -1.99 5.40 -19.06
C GLU A 73 -3.49 5.23 -18.78
N ILE A 74 -3.91 4.13 -18.14
CA ILE A 74 -5.31 3.95 -17.73
C ILE A 74 -5.77 5.05 -16.77
N PHE A 75 -4.93 5.43 -15.80
CA PHE A 75 -5.27 6.50 -14.87
C PHE A 75 -5.62 7.79 -15.61
N ILE A 76 -4.77 8.24 -16.55
CA ILE A 76 -5.03 9.46 -17.32
C ILE A 76 -6.25 9.31 -18.23
N THR A 77 -6.38 8.19 -18.95
CA THR A 77 -7.53 7.95 -19.83
C THR A 77 -8.84 7.93 -19.04
N ALA A 78 -8.86 7.30 -17.86
CA ALA A 78 -10.02 7.28 -16.98
C ALA A 78 -10.34 8.66 -16.42
N MET A 79 -9.34 9.47 -16.04
CA MET A 79 -9.57 10.87 -15.65
C MET A 79 -10.26 11.67 -16.75
N MET A 80 -9.82 11.51 -18.01
CA MET A 80 -10.43 12.20 -19.17
C MET A 80 -11.83 11.68 -19.49
N ALA A 81 -12.07 10.37 -19.37
CA ALA A 81 -13.38 9.76 -19.61
C ALA A 81 -14.41 10.21 -18.56
N PHE A 82 -14.07 10.10 -17.27
CA PHE A 82 -14.99 10.43 -16.19
C PHE A 82 -15.23 11.94 -16.03
N ALA A 83 -14.27 12.78 -16.41
CA ALA A 83 -14.44 14.23 -16.36
C ALA A 83 -15.52 14.74 -17.33
N ASN A 84 -15.59 14.14 -18.53
CA ASN A 84 -16.46 14.57 -19.62
C ASN A 84 -17.83 13.88 -19.66
N GLU A 85 -18.05 12.88 -18.79
CA GLU A 85 -19.31 12.11 -18.69
C GLU A 85 -19.77 11.46 -20.01
N ASP A 86 -18.81 11.22 -20.91
CA ASP A 86 -19.02 10.55 -22.19
C ASP A 86 -19.10 9.03 -21.95
N SER A 87 -20.25 8.44 -22.27
CA SER A 87 -20.52 7.03 -22.03
C SER A 87 -19.61 6.10 -22.82
N GLU A 88 -19.29 6.44 -24.08
CA GLU A 88 -18.46 5.59 -24.94
C GLU A 88 -17.00 5.62 -24.46
N LYS A 89 -16.49 6.82 -24.17
CA LYS A 89 -15.15 7.00 -23.59
C LYS A 89 -15.02 6.28 -22.25
N THR A 90 -16.07 6.34 -21.43
CA THR A 90 -16.10 5.65 -20.13
C THR A 90 -16.09 4.13 -20.29
N GLU A 91 -16.92 3.57 -21.17
CA GLU A 91 -16.92 2.13 -21.46
C GLU A 91 -15.54 1.66 -21.92
N ARG A 92 -14.89 2.42 -22.81
CA ARG A 92 -13.55 2.13 -23.30
C ARG A 92 -12.50 2.12 -22.18
N ALA A 93 -12.53 3.13 -21.31
CA ALA A 93 -11.63 3.24 -20.16
C ALA A 93 -11.86 2.10 -19.15
N MET A 94 -13.12 1.73 -18.88
CA MET A 94 -13.46 0.61 -18.01
C MET A 94 -12.91 -0.70 -18.57
N LYS A 95 -13.18 -1.01 -19.85
CA LYS A 95 -12.69 -2.23 -20.50
C LYS A 95 -11.17 -2.34 -20.44
N ALA A 96 -10.44 -1.25 -20.73
CA ALA A 96 -8.99 -1.23 -20.63
C ALA A 96 -8.48 -1.37 -19.18
N GLY A 97 -9.24 -0.84 -18.21
CA GLY A 97 -8.94 -0.99 -16.79
C GLY A 97 -9.10 -2.41 -16.24
N PHE A 98 -9.85 -3.29 -16.88
CA PHE A 98 -10.02 -4.69 -16.43
C PHE A 98 -9.03 -5.68 -17.06
N VAL A 99 -8.09 -5.22 -17.90
CA VAL A 99 -7.11 -6.09 -18.58
C VAL A 99 -6.15 -6.80 -17.61
N ASN A 100 -5.64 -6.10 -16.60
CA ASN A 100 -4.70 -6.65 -15.61
C ASN A 100 -4.76 -5.88 -14.28
N ALA A 101 -4.03 -6.36 -13.26
CA ALA A 101 -4.05 -5.74 -11.94
C ALA A 101 -3.48 -4.30 -11.92
N GLY A 102 -2.52 -4.00 -12.79
CA GLY A 102 -1.91 -2.67 -12.91
C GLY A 102 -2.86 -1.65 -13.53
N THR A 103 -3.55 -2.04 -14.60
CA THR A 103 -4.58 -1.22 -15.25
C THR A 103 -5.77 -0.98 -14.31
N PHE A 104 -6.19 -2.01 -13.57
CA PHE A 104 -7.28 -1.89 -12.59
C PHE A 104 -6.92 -0.92 -11.47
N LYS A 105 -5.68 -0.95 -10.99
CA LYS A 105 -5.16 0.04 -10.02
C LYS A 105 -5.22 1.46 -10.57
N GLY A 106 -4.90 1.66 -11.84
CA GLY A 106 -5.02 2.95 -12.54
C GLY A 106 -6.45 3.46 -12.56
N LEU A 107 -7.39 2.61 -12.99
CA LEU A 107 -8.82 2.92 -13.08
C LEU A 107 -9.41 3.30 -11.72
N VAL A 108 -9.17 2.48 -10.69
CA VAL A 108 -9.64 2.74 -9.33
C VAL A 108 -9.02 4.00 -8.75
N SER A 109 -7.75 4.27 -9.04
CA SER A 109 -7.09 5.52 -8.64
C SER A 109 -7.74 6.74 -9.28
N ALA A 110 -8.16 6.68 -10.54
CA ALA A 110 -8.81 7.81 -11.22
C ALA A 110 -10.12 8.19 -10.51
N LEU A 111 -10.96 7.21 -10.15
CA LEU A 111 -12.20 7.47 -9.39
C LEU A 111 -11.94 8.12 -8.03
N GLY A 112 -10.84 7.76 -7.35
CA GLY A 112 -10.43 8.40 -6.10
C GLY A 112 -9.86 9.82 -6.25
N TRP A 113 -9.54 10.23 -7.47
CA TRP A 113 -9.03 11.56 -7.80
C TRP A 113 -10.11 12.52 -8.30
N LEU A 114 -11.29 12.01 -8.65
CA LEU A 114 -12.44 12.84 -8.96
C LEU A 114 -12.91 13.61 -7.72
N PRO A 115 -13.60 14.74 -7.91
CA PRO A 115 -14.36 15.38 -6.83
C PRO A 115 -15.25 14.35 -6.13
N GLU A 116 -15.34 14.44 -4.80
CA GLU A 116 -15.97 13.43 -3.95
C GLU A 116 -17.41 13.08 -4.39
N GLU A 117 -18.19 14.08 -4.79
CA GLU A 117 -19.55 13.92 -5.30
C GLU A 117 -19.60 13.02 -6.55
N LYS A 118 -18.70 13.25 -7.51
CA LYS A 118 -18.61 12.43 -8.73
C LYS A 118 -18.18 11.01 -8.41
N GLY A 119 -17.20 10.84 -7.53
CA GLY A 119 -16.76 9.52 -7.05
C GLY A 119 -17.91 8.74 -6.39
N ARG A 120 -18.70 9.39 -5.54
CA ARG A 120 -19.87 8.78 -4.87
C ARG A 120 -20.97 8.37 -5.87
N LEU A 121 -21.23 9.19 -6.89
CA LEU A 121 -22.21 8.84 -7.94
C LEU A 121 -21.78 7.56 -8.69
N TRP A 122 -20.51 7.43 -9.03
CA TRP A 122 -19.98 6.21 -9.66
C TRP A 122 -20.10 4.99 -8.76
N VAL A 123 -19.76 5.14 -7.48
CA VAL A 123 -19.94 4.07 -6.49
C VAL A 123 -21.40 3.63 -6.40
N GLN A 124 -22.36 4.57 -6.29
CA GLN A 124 -23.78 4.24 -6.21
C GLN A 124 -24.27 3.45 -7.43
N LYS A 125 -23.89 3.90 -8.64
CA LYS A 125 -24.21 3.19 -9.89
C LYS A 125 -23.64 1.77 -9.89
N GLY A 126 -22.36 1.62 -9.56
CA GLY A 126 -21.70 0.31 -9.58
C GLY A 126 -22.22 -0.64 -8.50
N LEU A 127 -22.53 -0.15 -7.29
CA LEU A 127 -23.15 -0.98 -6.23
C LEU A 127 -24.53 -1.52 -6.62
N ALA A 128 -25.26 -0.80 -7.48
CA ALA A 128 -26.58 -1.20 -7.98
C ALA A 128 -26.50 -2.02 -9.29
N SER A 129 -25.32 -2.14 -9.90
CA SER A 129 -25.16 -2.79 -11.20
C SER A 129 -25.37 -4.30 -11.15
N ASN A 130 -25.83 -4.84 -12.27
CA ASN A 130 -25.91 -6.27 -12.50
C ASN A 130 -24.61 -6.87 -13.03
N GLU A 131 -23.59 -6.07 -13.35
CA GLU A 131 -22.29 -6.56 -13.79
C GLU A 131 -21.33 -6.74 -12.61
N LEU A 132 -20.60 -7.86 -12.57
CA LEU A 132 -19.67 -8.15 -11.45
C LEU A 132 -18.48 -7.18 -11.43
N ASP A 133 -18.02 -6.74 -12.60
CA ASP A 133 -16.92 -5.79 -12.76
C ASP A 133 -17.29 -4.40 -12.22
N ASP A 134 -18.49 -3.90 -12.53
CA ASP A 134 -19.01 -2.64 -11.97
C ASP A 134 -19.07 -2.68 -10.43
N ASN A 135 -19.53 -3.81 -9.89
CA ASN A 135 -19.60 -4.03 -8.45
C ASN A 135 -18.19 -4.06 -7.83
N LEU A 136 -17.24 -4.72 -8.48
CA LEU A 136 -15.85 -4.78 -8.03
C LEU A 136 -15.20 -3.39 -8.04
N LEU A 137 -15.40 -2.62 -9.11
CA LEU A 137 -14.92 -1.24 -9.21
C LEU A 137 -15.51 -0.37 -8.11
N ALA A 138 -16.83 -0.46 -7.86
CA ALA A 138 -17.48 0.29 -6.80
C ALA A 138 -16.93 -0.03 -5.41
N ILE A 139 -16.80 -1.32 -5.06
CA ILE A 139 -16.24 -1.75 -3.77
C ILE A 139 -14.76 -1.34 -3.65
N ALA A 140 -14.00 -1.42 -4.74
CA ALA A 140 -12.61 -0.98 -4.73
C ALA A 140 -12.48 0.54 -4.52
N THR A 141 -13.37 1.33 -5.11
CA THR A 141 -13.45 2.77 -4.93
C THR A 141 -13.90 3.15 -3.52
N CYS A 142 -14.88 2.45 -2.91
CA CYS A 142 -15.31 2.66 -1.52
C CYS A 142 -14.11 2.69 -0.54
N SER A 143 -13.17 1.78 -0.71
CA SER A 143 -11.94 1.73 0.09
C SER A 143 -11.05 2.96 -0.09
N ILE A 144 -10.98 3.52 -1.31
CA ILE A 144 -10.16 4.70 -1.57
C ILE A 144 -10.77 5.95 -0.94
N ILE A 145 -12.07 6.14 -1.11
CA ILE A 145 -12.78 7.33 -0.60
C ILE A 145 -13.34 7.14 0.82
N ALA A 146 -12.96 6.04 1.49
CA ALA A 146 -13.46 5.65 2.81
C ALA A 146 -15.00 5.70 2.95
N HIS A 147 -15.72 5.35 1.89
CA HIS A 147 -17.18 5.30 1.89
C HIS A 147 -17.68 3.92 2.33
N ASP A 148 -18.58 3.89 3.32
CA ASP A 148 -19.27 2.67 3.74
C ASP A 148 -20.48 2.36 2.82
N PRO A 149 -20.47 1.23 2.08
CA PRO A 149 -21.58 0.85 1.22
C PRO A 149 -22.78 0.25 1.98
N GLY A 150 -22.72 0.15 3.32
CA GLY A 150 -23.84 -0.27 4.16
C GLY A 150 -24.29 -1.70 3.83
N GLU A 151 -25.60 -1.88 3.63
CA GLU A 151 -26.22 -3.17 3.29
C GLU A 151 -25.78 -3.71 1.92
N SER A 152 -25.41 -2.82 0.99
CA SER A 152 -24.92 -3.24 -0.34
C SER A 152 -23.68 -4.12 -0.22
N LEU A 153 -22.84 -3.90 0.81
CA LEU A 153 -21.67 -4.74 1.07
C LEU A 153 -22.07 -6.20 1.33
N PHE A 154 -23.05 -6.42 2.20
CA PHE A 154 -23.51 -7.76 2.54
C PHE A 154 -24.11 -8.47 1.33
N ARG A 155 -24.94 -7.77 0.57
CA ARG A 155 -25.50 -8.29 -0.69
C ARG A 155 -24.39 -8.71 -1.66
N LEU A 156 -23.33 -7.91 -1.81
CA LEU A 156 -22.23 -8.19 -2.72
C LEU A 156 -21.28 -9.29 -2.24
N VAL A 157 -21.13 -9.47 -0.92
CA VAL A 157 -20.53 -10.69 -0.37
C VAL A 157 -21.31 -11.92 -0.82
N LYS A 158 -22.65 -11.93 -0.63
CA LYS A 158 -23.49 -13.08 -1.03
C LYS A 158 -23.45 -13.35 -2.52
N ARG A 159 -23.34 -12.29 -3.32
CA ARG A 159 -23.14 -12.40 -4.76
C ARG A 159 -21.77 -13.00 -5.08
N GLY A 160 -20.70 -12.48 -4.47
CA GLY A 160 -19.34 -12.99 -4.66
C GLY A 160 -19.18 -14.46 -4.22
N GLU A 161 -19.89 -14.91 -3.18
CA GLU A 161 -19.92 -16.33 -2.78
C GLU A 161 -20.43 -17.26 -3.90
N ARG A 162 -21.23 -16.75 -4.85
CA ARG A 162 -21.75 -17.50 -6.01
C ARG A 162 -20.80 -17.48 -7.22
N HIS A 163 -19.77 -16.64 -7.18
CA HIS A 163 -18.79 -16.42 -8.24
C HIS A 163 -17.37 -16.44 -7.65
N PRO A 164 -16.92 -17.58 -7.08
CA PRO A 164 -15.65 -17.66 -6.36
C PRO A 164 -14.41 -17.40 -7.23
N GLU A 165 -14.53 -17.55 -8.56
CA GLU A 165 -13.51 -17.19 -9.55
C GLU A 165 -13.34 -15.68 -9.74
N HIS A 166 -14.37 -14.89 -9.38
CA HIS A 166 -14.35 -13.44 -9.53
C HIS A 166 -13.74 -12.76 -8.29
N PRO A 167 -12.88 -11.73 -8.45
CA PRO A 167 -12.21 -11.07 -7.32
C PRO A 167 -13.14 -10.24 -6.41
N LEU A 168 -14.45 -10.23 -6.67
CA LEU A 168 -15.44 -9.42 -5.94
C LEU A 168 -15.51 -9.83 -4.46
N LEU A 169 -15.59 -11.13 -4.18
CA LEU A 169 -15.69 -11.62 -2.81
C LEU A 169 -14.46 -11.22 -1.99
N ILE A 170 -13.27 -11.44 -2.55
CA ILE A 170 -11.99 -11.06 -1.94
C ILE A 170 -11.98 -9.57 -1.63
N ARG A 171 -12.40 -8.73 -2.58
CA ARG A 171 -12.41 -7.29 -2.37
C ARG A 171 -13.42 -6.85 -1.31
N CYS A 172 -14.60 -7.47 -1.27
CA CYS A 172 -15.60 -7.24 -0.22
C CYS A 172 -15.07 -7.63 1.17
N LEU A 173 -14.47 -8.82 1.30
CA LEU A 173 -13.86 -9.28 2.56
C LEU A 173 -12.83 -8.27 3.06
N ARG A 174 -11.92 -7.84 2.19
CA ARG A 174 -10.94 -6.82 2.52
C ARG A 174 -11.60 -5.51 2.99
N LEU A 175 -12.63 -5.03 2.30
CA LEU A 175 -13.33 -3.79 2.66
C LEU A 175 -14.00 -3.89 4.04
N ILE A 176 -14.53 -5.06 4.42
CA ILE A 176 -15.10 -5.30 5.76
C ILE A 176 -14.06 -4.99 6.85
N GLY A 177 -12.83 -5.49 6.69
CA GLY A 177 -11.73 -5.22 7.62
C GLY A 177 -11.29 -3.76 7.60
N GLU A 178 -11.13 -3.17 6.41
CA GLU A 178 -10.72 -1.77 6.23
C GLU A 178 -11.70 -0.80 6.92
N LEU A 179 -13.01 -1.04 6.80
CA LEU A 179 -14.07 -0.18 7.36
C LEU A 179 -14.54 -0.58 8.77
N LYS A 180 -13.94 -1.61 9.37
CA LYS A 180 -14.35 -2.14 10.69
C LYS A 180 -15.83 -2.52 10.77
N ARG A 181 -16.37 -3.17 9.74
CA ARG A 181 -17.77 -3.64 9.70
C ARG A 181 -17.98 -4.87 10.60
N VAL A 182 -18.02 -4.61 11.91
CA VAL A 182 -18.20 -5.61 12.98
C VAL A 182 -19.49 -6.40 12.86
N ASP A 183 -20.54 -5.82 12.29
CA ASP A 183 -21.78 -6.50 11.95
C ASP A 183 -21.59 -7.66 10.96
N LEU A 184 -20.49 -7.63 10.18
CA LEU A 184 -20.10 -8.67 9.22
C LEU A 184 -19.01 -9.61 9.76
N ALA A 185 -18.75 -9.62 11.07
CA ALA A 185 -17.75 -10.51 11.69
C ALA A 185 -17.98 -12.00 11.38
N THR A 186 -19.24 -12.44 11.35
CA THR A 186 -19.59 -13.84 11.04
C THR A 186 -19.19 -14.23 9.61
N VAL A 187 -19.31 -13.30 8.65
CA VAL A 187 -18.91 -13.48 7.25
C VAL A 187 -17.40 -13.69 7.17
N VAL A 188 -16.60 -12.80 7.77
CA VAL A 188 -15.13 -12.90 7.67
C VAL A 188 -14.58 -14.09 8.44
N ASN A 189 -15.18 -14.46 9.59
CA ASN A 189 -14.78 -15.66 10.33
C ASN A 189 -15.06 -16.94 9.56
N LYS A 190 -16.17 -17.02 8.81
CA LYS A 190 -16.44 -18.13 7.89
C LYS A 190 -15.41 -18.15 6.74
N ALA A 191 -15.12 -16.99 6.15
CA ALA A 191 -14.11 -16.90 5.09
C ALA A 191 -12.72 -17.33 5.59
N ALA A 192 -12.37 -17.03 6.84
CA ALA A 192 -11.10 -17.38 7.48
C ALA A 192 -10.85 -18.90 7.63
N THR A 193 -11.84 -19.74 7.32
CA THR A 193 -11.72 -21.21 7.29
C THR A 193 -12.02 -21.79 5.91
N ALA A 194 -12.05 -20.97 4.86
CA ALA A 194 -12.30 -21.42 3.50
C ALA A 194 -11.14 -22.28 2.95
N ASP A 195 -11.47 -23.21 2.05
CA ASP A 195 -10.47 -24.03 1.36
C ASP A 195 -9.61 -23.20 0.41
N ASN A 196 -10.23 -22.24 -0.29
CA ASN A 196 -9.53 -21.31 -1.16
C ASN A 196 -8.59 -20.38 -0.35
N ALA A 197 -7.31 -20.34 -0.75
CA ALA A 197 -6.26 -19.65 0.00
C ALA A 197 -6.42 -18.12 0.05
N ASP A 198 -6.89 -17.49 -1.03
CA ASP A 198 -7.16 -16.05 -1.10
C ASP A 198 -8.31 -15.66 -0.17
N ILE A 199 -9.43 -16.37 -0.27
CA ILE A 199 -10.62 -16.12 0.55
C ILE A 199 -10.26 -16.30 2.03
N ARG A 200 -9.50 -17.37 2.34
CA ARG A 200 -9.00 -17.64 3.69
C ARG A 200 -8.10 -16.54 4.20
N PHE A 201 -7.13 -16.09 3.40
CA PHE A 201 -6.22 -15.02 3.79
C PHE A 201 -6.98 -13.74 4.14
N TRP A 202 -7.89 -13.28 3.25
CA TRP A 202 -8.62 -12.04 3.47
C TRP A 202 -9.68 -12.16 4.57
N GLY A 203 -10.23 -13.36 4.81
CA GLY A 203 -11.04 -13.64 5.99
C GLY A 203 -10.25 -13.49 7.28
N ILE A 204 -9.05 -14.11 7.36
CA ILE A 204 -8.14 -13.99 8.51
C ILE A 204 -7.73 -12.52 8.72
N TRP A 205 -7.25 -11.87 7.66
CA TRP A 205 -6.78 -10.47 7.70
C TRP A 205 -7.85 -9.53 8.25
N SER A 206 -9.07 -9.65 7.72
CA SER A 206 -10.18 -8.79 8.14
C SER A 206 -10.65 -9.13 9.54
N SER A 207 -10.68 -10.41 9.93
CA SER A 207 -11.06 -10.81 11.29
C SER A 207 -10.13 -10.26 12.37
N ILE A 208 -8.82 -10.18 12.09
CA ILE A 208 -7.83 -9.60 13.00
C ILE A 208 -8.09 -8.10 13.13
N LEU A 209 -8.37 -7.39 12.03
CA LEU A 209 -8.78 -5.99 12.11
C LEU A 209 -10.09 -5.80 12.88
N LEU A 210 -11.03 -6.74 12.83
CA LEU A 210 -12.23 -6.67 13.67
C LEU A 210 -11.97 -7.02 15.15
N GLY A 211 -10.72 -7.23 15.56
CA GLY A 211 -10.30 -7.49 16.94
C GLY A 211 -10.11 -8.96 17.31
N ASN A 212 -10.32 -9.91 16.38
CA ASN A 212 -10.07 -11.33 16.63
C ASN A 212 -8.59 -11.68 16.44
N HIS A 213 -7.74 -11.19 17.34
CA HIS A 213 -6.28 -11.35 17.26
C HIS A 213 -5.81 -12.81 17.37
N ALA A 214 -6.62 -13.71 17.94
CA ALA A 214 -6.32 -15.14 17.98
C ALA A 214 -6.15 -15.75 16.56
N ASN A 215 -6.79 -15.17 15.54
CA ASN A 215 -6.60 -15.58 14.15
C ASN A 215 -5.21 -15.23 13.59
N ALA A 216 -4.39 -14.43 14.28
CA ALA A 216 -3.02 -14.14 13.86
C ALA A 216 -2.16 -15.41 13.76
N LEU A 217 -2.40 -16.41 14.61
CA LEU A 217 -1.72 -17.71 14.53
C LEU A 217 -1.97 -18.42 13.20
N LYS A 218 -3.14 -18.22 12.58
CA LYS A 218 -3.46 -18.82 11.28
C LYS A 218 -2.67 -18.20 10.11
N LEU A 219 -2.04 -17.04 10.33
CA LEU A 219 -1.15 -16.43 9.34
C LEU A 219 0.20 -17.13 9.22
N GLU A 220 0.54 -18.07 10.12
CA GLU A 220 1.80 -18.81 10.09
C GLU A 220 2.11 -19.44 8.74
N ALA A 221 1.12 -20.12 8.15
CA ALA A 221 1.24 -20.78 6.85
C ALA A 221 1.57 -19.79 5.72
N TYR A 222 1.16 -18.53 5.86
CA TYR A 222 1.43 -17.46 4.91
C TYR A 222 2.76 -16.75 5.17
N ILE A 223 3.36 -16.91 6.36
CA ILE A 223 4.60 -16.24 6.75
C ILE A 223 5.82 -17.12 6.44
N ARG A 224 5.73 -18.42 6.70
CA ARG A 224 6.86 -19.35 6.63
C ARG A 224 7.43 -19.58 5.22
N GLN A 225 6.64 -19.31 4.17
CA GLN A 225 7.03 -19.58 2.78
C GLN A 225 6.74 -18.37 1.89
N THR A 226 7.54 -18.19 0.85
CA THR A 226 7.31 -17.15 -0.16
C THR A 226 5.99 -17.37 -0.86
N ASN A 227 5.11 -16.38 -0.78
CA ASN A 227 3.81 -16.37 -1.45
C ASN A 227 3.32 -14.91 -1.63
N PRO A 228 2.28 -14.67 -2.44
CA PRO A 228 1.80 -13.32 -2.71
C PRO A 228 1.31 -12.53 -1.48
N TRP A 229 0.97 -13.21 -0.38
CA TRP A 229 0.44 -12.59 0.84
C TRP A 229 1.48 -12.44 1.96
N GLN A 230 2.69 -12.97 1.81
CA GLN A 230 3.66 -13.10 2.90
C GLN A 230 3.97 -11.77 3.58
N GLN A 231 4.27 -10.72 2.81
CA GLN A 231 4.55 -9.40 3.37
C GLN A 231 3.34 -8.83 4.13
N LYS A 232 2.11 -9.03 3.63
CA LYS A 232 0.88 -8.57 4.30
C LYS A 232 0.63 -9.36 5.58
N ALA A 233 0.90 -10.66 5.56
CA ALA A 233 0.80 -11.53 6.72
C ALA A 233 1.79 -11.10 7.81
N ILE A 234 3.05 -10.82 7.45
CA ILE A 234 4.08 -10.31 8.35
C ILE A 234 3.66 -8.96 8.95
N GLN A 235 3.25 -8.01 8.10
CA GLN A 235 2.85 -6.68 8.56
C GLN A 235 1.63 -6.75 9.49
N LEU A 236 0.74 -7.74 9.36
CA LEU A 236 -0.41 -7.84 10.25
C LEU A 236 -0.10 -8.65 11.52
N ALA A 237 0.44 -9.85 11.38
CA ALA A 237 0.58 -10.80 12.49
C ALA A 237 1.50 -10.26 13.59
N PHE A 238 2.70 -9.78 13.22
CA PHE A 238 3.70 -9.36 14.20
C PHE A 238 3.29 -8.17 15.06
N ARG A 239 2.21 -7.46 14.69
CA ARG A 239 1.62 -6.37 15.48
C ARG A 239 0.69 -6.84 16.60
N VAL A 240 0.24 -8.10 16.56
CA VAL A 240 -0.76 -8.64 17.49
C VAL A 240 -0.37 -9.98 18.12
N LEU A 241 0.71 -10.62 17.64
CA LEU A 241 1.27 -11.83 18.23
C LEU A 241 1.81 -11.53 19.64
N SER A 242 1.77 -12.56 20.49
CA SER A 242 2.54 -12.56 21.73
C SER A 242 4.04 -12.66 21.45
N ASP A 243 4.84 -12.18 22.39
CA ASP A 243 6.30 -12.11 22.28
C ASP A 243 6.95 -13.48 21.97
N ASP A 244 6.49 -14.54 22.64
CA ASP A 244 7.00 -15.90 22.47
C ASP A 244 6.77 -16.45 21.05
N VAL A 245 5.60 -16.20 20.48
CA VAL A 245 5.27 -16.64 19.11
C VAL A 245 6.00 -15.78 18.08
N ALA A 246 6.11 -14.46 18.33
CA ALA A 246 6.86 -13.56 17.47
C ALA A 246 8.34 -13.97 17.39
N ASP A 247 8.97 -14.25 18.52
CA ASP A 247 10.36 -14.72 18.59
C ASP A 247 10.54 -16.05 17.84
N LEU A 248 9.65 -17.02 18.08
CA LEU A 248 9.67 -18.30 17.37
C LEU A 248 9.64 -18.11 15.84
N TRP A 249 8.76 -17.24 15.34
CA TRP A 249 8.59 -17.03 13.90
C TRP A 249 9.71 -16.18 13.29
N ILE A 250 10.23 -15.19 14.00
CA ILE A 250 11.41 -14.41 13.56
C ILE A 250 12.63 -15.32 13.44
N ASN A 251 12.90 -16.15 14.45
CA ASN A 251 14.02 -17.09 14.43
C ASN A 251 13.88 -18.09 13.29
N HIS A 252 12.68 -18.61 13.05
CA HIS A 252 12.44 -19.47 11.90
C HIS A 252 12.74 -18.78 10.56
N LEU A 253 12.34 -17.51 10.37
CA LEU A 253 12.65 -16.76 9.15
C LEU A 253 14.15 -16.47 9.00
N LEU A 254 14.87 -16.25 10.11
CA LEU A 254 16.32 -16.07 10.09
C LEU A 254 17.06 -17.34 9.66
N ASP A 255 16.59 -18.51 10.09
CA ASP A 255 17.21 -19.81 9.79
C ASP A 255 16.96 -20.28 8.34
N GLN A 256 15.98 -19.71 7.63
CA GLN A 256 15.61 -20.12 6.27
C GLN A 256 16.37 -19.30 5.21
N PRO A 257 17.11 -19.95 4.30
CA PRO A 257 17.75 -19.26 3.18
C PRO A 257 16.74 -18.48 2.34
N GLY A 258 17.04 -17.20 2.06
CA GLY A 258 16.19 -16.31 1.26
C GLY A 258 15.09 -15.60 2.05
N GLN A 259 14.93 -15.88 3.35
CA GLN A 259 13.91 -15.26 4.21
C GLN A 259 14.45 -14.19 5.15
N GLN A 260 15.77 -13.91 5.13
CA GLN A 260 16.40 -12.91 6.01
C GLN A 260 15.80 -11.50 5.84
N ARG A 261 15.41 -11.13 4.62
CA ARG A 261 14.69 -9.86 4.38
C ARG A 261 13.31 -9.85 5.06
N GLN A 262 12.63 -10.98 5.09
CA GLN A 262 11.32 -11.10 5.73
C GLN A 262 11.41 -11.09 7.25
N SER A 263 12.48 -11.64 7.83
CA SER A 263 12.72 -11.54 9.28
C SER A 263 12.97 -10.09 9.72
N ILE A 264 13.71 -9.29 8.94
CA ILE A 264 13.89 -7.85 9.20
C ILE A 264 12.55 -7.11 9.13
N LYS A 265 11.72 -7.39 8.12
CA LYS A 265 10.37 -6.82 8.00
C LYS A 265 9.47 -7.25 9.17
N ALA A 266 9.64 -8.46 9.70
CA ALA A 266 8.94 -8.97 10.88
C ALA A 266 9.38 -8.28 12.17
N ILE A 267 10.68 -8.08 12.39
CA ILE A 267 11.24 -7.30 13.49
C ILE A 267 10.66 -5.88 13.49
N ALA A 268 10.67 -5.23 12.31
CA ALA A 268 10.14 -3.88 12.14
C ALA A 268 8.64 -3.79 12.47
N ALA A 269 7.84 -4.76 12.03
CA ALA A 269 6.41 -4.83 12.34
C ALA A 269 6.14 -5.15 13.82
N ASN A 270 6.99 -5.95 14.45
CA ASN A 270 6.84 -6.32 15.84
C ASN A 270 7.15 -5.18 16.81
N GLY A 271 8.04 -4.25 16.46
CA GLY A 271 8.20 -3.03 17.25
C GLY A 271 9.08 -3.16 18.49
N ARG A 272 9.59 -4.34 18.84
CA ARG A 272 10.43 -4.53 20.03
C ARG A 272 11.88 -4.12 19.78
N ILE A 273 12.48 -3.53 20.81
CA ILE A 273 13.80 -2.90 20.74
C ILE A 273 14.96 -3.88 21.01
N ASP A 274 14.66 -5.05 21.58
CA ASP A 274 15.60 -6.14 21.82
C ASP A 274 16.26 -6.64 20.53
N ALA A 275 15.55 -6.56 19.41
CA ALA A 275 16.02 -6.97 18.10
C ALA A 275 16.94 -5.94 17.39
N ILE A 276 17.21 -4.76 17.97
CA ILE A 276 18.06 -3.74 17.34
C ILE A 276 19.47 -4.27 17.06
N SER A 277 20.04 -5.06 17.97
CA SER A 277 21.36 -5.67 17.76
C SER A 277 21.39 -6.56 16.51
N HIS A 278 20.30 -7.31 16.24
CA HIS A 278 20.18 -8.11 15.02
C HIS A 278 20.10 -7.23 13.77
N LEU A 279 19.39 -6.10 13.82
CA LEU A 279 19.33 -5.15 12.71
C LEU A 279 20.72 -4.56 12.41
N ILE A 280 21.48 -4.17 13.44
CA ILE A 280 22.84 -3.63 13.27
C ILE A 280 23.78 -4.66 12.64
N ILE A 281 23.69 -5.93 13.04
CA ILE A 281 24.45 -7.01 12.41
C ILE A 281 24.02 -7.18 10.94
N ALA A 282 22.72 -7.18 10.65
CA ALA A 282 22.20 -7.28 9.29
C ALA A 282 22.63 -6.10 8.39
N MET A 283 22.92 -4.92 8.94
CA MET A 283 23.43 -3.77 8.18
C MET A 283 24.83 -3.98 7.58
N GLN A 284 25.56 -4.99 8.04
CA GLN A 284 26.88 -5.35 7.50
C GLN A 284 26.77 -6.14 6.19
N ASP A 285 25.64 -6.78 5.93
CA ASP A 285 25.35 -7.47 4.67
C ASP A 285 24.74 -6.47 3.67
N ASP A 286 25.45 -6.21 2.56
CA ASP A 286 25.02 -5.25 1.54
C ASP A 286 23.64 -5.58 0.92
N THR A 287 23.21 -6.85 0.93
CA THR A 287 21.89 -7.27 0.41
C THR A 287 20.73 -6.97 1.37
N LEU A 288 21.04 -6.78 2.65
CA LEU A 288 20.10 -6.53 3.74
C LEU A 288 20.22 -5.13 4.33
N ALA A 289 21.29 -4.40 4.00
CA ALA A 289 21.65 -3.16 4.66
C ALA A 289 20.53 -2.13 4.63
N CYS A 290 19.99 -1.81 3.44
CA CYS A 290 18.95 -0.80 3.30
C CYS A 290 17.67 -1.13 4.08
N VAL A 291 17.19 -2.38 4.01
CA VAL A 291 15.99 -2.81 4.73
C VAL A 291 16.20 -2.87 6.25
N ALA A 292 17.40 -3.25 6.71
CA ALA A 292 17.77 -3.21 8.13
C ALA A 292 17.85 -1.76 8.66
N GLY A 293 18.41 -0.85 7.86
CA GLY A 293 18.48 0.58 8.14
C GLY A 293 17.09 1.23 8.25
N ASP A 294 16.18 0.88 7.35
CA ASP A 294 14.79 1.34 7.41
C ASP A 294 14.06 0.79 8.64
N ALA A 295 14.21 -0.50 8.94
CA ALA A 295 13.67 -1.10 10.15
C ALA A 295 14.19 -0.41 11.43
N PHE A 296 15.50 -0.15 11.51
CA PHE A 296 16.10 0.58 12.62
C PHE A 296 15.50 1.98 12.78
N SER A 297 15.34 2.70 11.66
CA SER A 297 14.74 4.04 11.64
C SER A 297 13.27 4.00 12.09
N LEU A 298 12.53 2.98 11.65
CA LEU A 298 11.14 2.78 12.04
C LEU A 298 10.99 2.53 13.53
N LEU A 299 11.88 1.76 14.15
CA LEU A 299 11.80 1.47 15.59
C LEU A 299 12.27 2.65 16.45
N THR A 300 13.41 3.22 16.09
CA THR A 300 14.11 4.22 16.93
C THR A 300 13.72 5.67 16.65
N GLY A 301 13.06 5.94 15.51
CA GLY A 301 12.77 7.30 15.03
C GLY A 301 14.00 8.07 14.58
N ILE A 302 15.17 7.42 14.48
CA ILE A 302 16.42 8.05 14.09
C ILE A 302 16.49 8.13 12.56
N ASP A 303 16.50 9.35 12.02
CA ASP A 303 16.74 9.57 10.59
C ASP A 303 18.24 9.43 10.28
N LEU A 304 18.58 8.37 9.53
CA LEU A 304 19.97 8.05 9.19
C LEU A 304 20.67 9.16 8.39
N LYS A 305 19.95 9.84 7.48
CA LYS A 305 20.52 10.89 6.64
C LYS A 305 20.77 12.14 7.46
N GLN A 306 19.79 12.58 8.24
CA GLN A 306 19.92 13.77 9.09
C GLN A 306 21.04 13.63 10.13
N GLN A 307 21.23 12.41 10.66
CA GLN A 307 22.26 12.11 11.65
C GLN A 307 23.62 11.71 11.05
N GLN A 308 23.77 11.77 9.72
CA GLN A 308 25.03 11.43 9.02
C GLN A 308 25.52 9.99 9.30
N LEU A 309 24.57 9.07 9.47
CA LEU A 309 24.76 7.65 9.76
C LEU A 309 24.77 6.78 8.50
N THR A 310 24.96 7.39 7.32
CA THR A 310 24.98 6.70 6.04
C THR A 310 26.39 6.49 5.51
N ARG A 311 26.54 5.52 4.61
CA ARG A 311 27.72 5.31 3.76
C ARG A 311 27.35 5.48 2.28
N PRO A 312 28.31 5.67 1.37
CA PRO A 312 28.06 5.57 -0.07
C PRO A 312 27.52 4.17 -0.43
N GLN A 313 26.72 4.11 -1.50
CA GLN A 313 26.30 2.84 -2.08
C GLN A 313 27.54 2.01 -2.49
N PRO A 314 27.57 0.70 -2.22
CA PRO A 314 28.61 -0.19 -2.73
C PRO A 314 28.70 -0.11 -4.25
N GLN A 315 29.92 -0.07 -4.79
CA GLN A 315 30.11 -0.21 -6.23
C GLN A 315 29.96 -1.69 -6.57
N TRP A 316 28.89 -2.04 -7.28
CA TRP A 316 28.76 -3.35 -7.89
C TRP A 316 29.45 -3.34 -9.24
N ASP A 317 30.13 -4.43 -9.60
CA ASP A 317 30.60 -4.62 -10.96
C ASP A 317 29.37 -4.85 -11.85
N ASP A 318 29.18 -4.01 -12.86
CA ASP A 318 28.05 -4.04 -13.81
C ASP A 318 27.97 -5.35 -14.63
N SER A 319 28.86 -6.31 -14.37
CA SER A 319 28.92 -7.64 -14.99
C SER A 319 27.98 -8.69 -14.37
N LEU A 320 27.32 -8.37 -13.25
CA LEU A 320 26.35 -9.27 -12.60
C LEU A 320 24.92 -8.97 -13.08
N ASP A 321 24.56 -9.54 -14.24
CA ASP A 321 23.19 -9.59 -14.78
C ASP A 321 22.17 -10.35 -13.88
N ASP A 322 22.57 -10.79 -12.68
CA ASP A 322 21.81 -11.67 -11.77
C ASP A 322 21.18 -10.95 -10.55
N ILE A 323 21.29 -9.62 -10.44
CA ILE A 323 20.56 -8.90 -9.39
C ILE A 323 19.12 -8.72 -9.85
N ASP A 324 18.20 -9.45 -9.22
CA ASP A 324 16.75 -9.39 -9.45
C ASP A 324 16.27 -7.92 -9.49
N SER A 325 15.75 -7.52 -10.65
CA SER A 325 15.27 -6.15 -10.92
C SER A 325 14.16 -5.70 -9.96
N ASP A 326 13.46 -6.64 -9.31
CA ASP A 326 12.44 -6.33 -8.31
C ASP A 326 13.04 -5.93 -6.95
N ILE A 327 14.18 -6.51 -6.55
CA ILE A 327 14.89 -6.16 -5.31
C ILE A 327 15.49 -4.75 -5.40
N THR A 328 15.94 -4.36 -6.59
CA THR A 328 16.51 -3.03 -6.83
C THR A 328 15.47 -1.91 -6.74
N PHE A 329 14.17 -2.17 -6.92
CA PHE A 329 13.15 -1.10 -6.87
C PHE A 329 12.62 -0.80 -5.46
N GLU A 330 12.46 -1.80 -4.58
CA GLU A 330 11.96 -1.58 -3.20
C GLU A 330 12.92 -0.69 -2.39
N ASP A 331 14.22 -1.00 -2.46
CA ASP A 331 15.24 -0.37 -1.62
C ASP A 331 15.96 0.80 -2.31
N ALA A 332 15.73 1.04 -3.62
CA ALA A 332 16.49 2.01 -4.43
C ALA A 332 16.59 3.42 -3.83
N LYS A 333 15.60 3.83 -3.02
CA LYS A 333 15.56 5.17 -2.41
C LYS A 333 15.94 5.18 -0.93
N LEU A 334 16.16 4.01 -0.34
CA LEU A 334 16.55 3.88 1.06
C LEU A 334 18.01 4.33 1.25
N PRO A 335 18.34 4.92 2.40
CA PRO A 335 19.73 5.22 2.74
C PRO A 335 20.55 3.94 2.94
N TRP A 336 21.80 3.96 2.49
CA TRP A 336 22.79 2.93 2.83
C TRP A 336 23.34 3.17 4.24
N PRO A 337 23.04 2.32 5.23
CA PRO A 337 23.46 2.54 6.61
C PRO A 337 24.96 2.27 6.80
N ASN A 338 25.58 3.05 7.68
CA ASN A 338 26.90 2.77 8.24
C ASN A 338 26.73 2.06 9.58
N ALA A 339 26.91 0.73 9.57
CA ALA A 339 26.66 -0.12 10.74
C ALA A 339 27.48 0.30 11.98
N ASP A 340 28.76 0.66 11.81
CA ASP A 340 29.63 1.03 12.93
C ASP A 340 29.19 2.33 13.61
N LYS A 341 28.84 3.35 12.81
CA LYS A 341 28.30 4.62 13.35
C LYS A 341 26.98 4.41 14.07
N ILE A 342 26.10 3.58 13.50
CA ILE A 342 24.80 3.25 14.09
C ILE A 342 24.99 2.47 15.39
N ALA A 343 25.92 1.50 15.43
CA ALA A 343 26.24 0.74 16.64
C ALA A 343 26.75 1.65 17.76
N ALA A 344 27.67 2.58 17.45
CA ALA A 344 28.19 3.53 18.42
C ALA A 344 27.11 4.49 18.95
N LEU A 345 26.19 4.95 18.09
CA LEU A 345 25.05 5.75 18.52
C LEU A 345 24.08 4.94 19.39
N TRP A 346 23.80 3.70 19.00
CA TRP A 346 22.87 2.84 19.71
C TRP A 346 23.34 2.56 21.14
N GLN A 347 24.63 2.34 21.36
CA GLN A 347 25.20 2.18 22.70
C GLN A 347 24.90 3.36 23.64
N GLN A 348 24.74 4.58 23.09
CA GLN A 348 24.45 5.78 23.87
C GLN A 348 22.95 5.96 24.12
N ARG A 349 22.09 5.49 23.20
CA ARG A 349 20.64 5.72 23.23
C ARG A 349 19.81 4.53 23.69
N ALA A 350 20.38 3.33 23.78
CA ALA A 350 19.63 2.14 24.17
C ALA A 350 18.91 2.29 25.53
N ALA A 351 19.49 3.07 26.45
CA ALA A 351 18.91 3.35 27.76
C ALA A 351 17.66 4.25 27.72
N ASP A 352 17.42 4.96 26.60
CA ASP A 352 16.22 5.79 26.41
C ASP A 352 14.97 4.95 26.13
N PHE A 353 15.14 3.65 25.86
CA PHE A 353 14.07 2.71 25.53
C PHE A 353 13.83 1.73 26.66
N GLU A 354 12.64 1.82 27.26
CA GLU A 354 12.18 0.87 28.28
C GLU A 354 11.84 -0.48 27.63
N GLY A 355 12.29 -1.57 28.26
CA GLY A 355 11.98 -2.94 27.85
C GLY A 355 10.50 -3.30 28.07
N GLY A 356 10.00 -4.28 27.33
CA GLY A 356 8.61 -4.74 27.44
C GLY A 356 7.58 -3.86 26.70
N HIS A 357 8.05 -2.80 26.02
CA HIS A 357 7.21 -1.95 25.17
C HIS A 357 7.53 -2.14 23.69
N ARG A 358 6.51 -1.94 22.85
CA ARG A 358 6.64 -1.83 21.40
C ARG A 358 6.79 -0.36 21.03
N TYR A 359 7.70 -0.06 20.13
CA TYR A 359 8.04 1.29 19.68
C TYR A 359 7.72 1.48 18.20
N PHE A 360 7.36 2.71 17.87
CA PHE A 360 7.17 3.17 16.50
C PHE A 360 7.70 4.60 16.42
N LEU A 361 8.62 4.86 15.49
CA LEU A 361 9.33 6.13 15.32
C LEU A 361 9.86 6.71 16.64
N GLY A 362 10.49 5.88 17.47
CA GLY A 362 11.19 6.31 18.68
C GLY A 362 10.30 6.56 19.90
N GLN A 363 9.00 6.32 19.80
CA GLN A 363 8.07 6.44 20.93
C GLN A 363 7.31 5.14 21.15
N ALA A 364 6.99 4.86 22.42
CA ALA A 364 6.12 3.74 22.76
C ALA A 364 4.76 3.90 22.08
N ILE A 365 4.26 2.82 21.48
CA ILE A 365 3.04 2.83 20.69
C ILE A 365 1.84 3.27 21.54
N ASN A 366 1.16 4.32 21.10
CA ASN A 366 -0.09 4.81 21.69
C ASN A 366 -0.92 5.53 20.62
N THR A 367 -2.23 5.71 20.88
CA THR A 367 -3.17 6.35 19.96
C THR A 367 -2.72 7.74 19.51
N ALA A 368 -2.30 8.60 20.45
CA ALA A 368 -2.01 10.00 20.15
C ALA A 368 -0.81 10.14 19.19
N HIS A 369 0.26 9.38 19.45
CA HIS A 369 1.44 9.32 18.61
C HIS A 369 1.11 8.83 17.19
N LEU A 370 0.42 7.69 17.08
CA LEU A 370 0.05 7.12 15.79
C LEU A 370 -0.88 8.04 14.99
N SER A 371 -1.85 8.68 15.63
CA SER A 371 -2.77 9.62 14.99
C SER A 371 -2.02 10.83 14.41
N GLY A 372 -1.04 11.36 15.16
CA GLY A 372 -0.18 12.44 14.67
C GLY A 372 0.62 12.02 13.43
N ILE A 373 1.18 10.81 13.43
CA ILE A 373 1.90 10.28 12.27
C ILE A 373 0.97 10.08 11.07
N VAL A 374 -0.21 9.51 11.27
CA VAL A 374 -1.19 9.30 10.19
C VAL A 374 -1.60 10.63 9.53
N ALA A 375 -1.72 11.70 10.32
CA ALA A 375 -2.09 13.02 9.82
C ALA A 375 -0.95 13.70 9.05
N SER A 376 0.24 13.81 9.64
CA SER A 376 1.31 14.71 9.13
C SER A 376 2.70 14.07 9.04
N GLY A 377 2.86 12.80 9.43
CA GLY A 377 4.16 12.15 9.53
C GLY A 377 4.60 11.40 8.26
N TYR A 378 5.77 10.79 8.38
CA TYR A 378 6.27 9.76 7.47
C TYR A 378 5.74 8.38 7.91
N GLN A 379 5.92 7.32 7.11
CA GLN A 379 5.48 5.95 7.50
C GLN A 379 3.99 5.85 7.88
N ARG A 380 3.14 6.68 7.24
CA ARG A 380 1.72 6.81 7.58
C ARG A 380 0.94 5.50 7.44
N HIS A 381 1.25 4.71 6.41
CA HIS A 381 0.51 3.48 6.16
C HIS A 381 0.72 2.41 7.25
N PRO A 382 1.97 2.08 7.65
CA PRO A 382 2.21 1.26 8.84
C PRO A 382 1.58 1.83 10.11
N ALA A 383 1.63 3.15 10.33
CA ALA A 383 1.02 3.79 11.49
C ALA A 383 -0.51 3.66 11.51
N ALA A 384 -1.17 3.78 10.35
CA ALA A 384 -2.62 3.58 10.22
C ALA A 384 -3.03 2.14 10.52
N LEU A 385 -2.19 1.17 10.11
CA LEU A 385 -2.43 -0.25 10.43
C LEU A 385 -2.30 -0.50 11.93
N GLU A 386 -1.26 0.04 12.57
CA GLU A 386 -1.07 -0.05 14.03
C GLU A 386 -2.24 0.59 14.78
N LEU A 387 -2.68 1.78 14.36
CA LEU A 387 -3.78 2.52 14.98
C LEU A 387 -5.09 1.74 14.87
N ALA A 388 -5.37 1.16 13.71
CA ALA A 388 -6.56 0.33 13.52
C ALA A 388 -6.52 -0.91 14.42
N LEU A 389 -5.37 -1.53 14.66
CA LEU A 389 -5.26 -2.70 15.55
C LEU A 389 -5.38 -2.32 17.02
N LEU A 390 -4.92 -1.12 17.39
CA LEU A 390 -5.02 -0.59 18.75
C LEU A 390 -6.45 -0.15 19.09
N GLU A 391 -7.17 0.43 18.12
CA GLU A 391 -8.53 0.95 18.30
C GLU A 391 -9.57 0.16 17.49
N PRO A 392 -10.36 -0.72 18.14
CA PRO A 392 -11.29 -1.60 17.43
C PRO A 392 -12.34 -0.88 16.58
N LEU A 393 -12.71 0.35 16.95
CA LEU A 393 -13.72 1.16 16.28
C LEU A 393 -13.15 2.12 15.23
N HIS A 394 -11.82 2.28 15.16
CA HIS A 394 -11.20 3.22 14.22
C HIS A 394 -10.95 2.53 12.87
N PRO A 395 -11.62 2.96 11.76
CA PRO A 395 -11.36 2.42 10.44
C PRO A 395 -9.89 2.53 10.03
N LEU A 396 -9.42 1.62 9.17
CA LEU A 396 -8.08 1.72 8.63
C LEU A 396 -7.98 2.96 7.74
N SER A 397 -7.35 4.02 8.26
CA SER A 397 -7.16 5.27 7.52
C SER A 397 -6.48 5.02 6.18
N ASN A 398 -7.11 5.48 5.09
CA ASN A 398 -6.50 5.39 3.77
C ASN A 398 -5.47 6.50 3.55
N THR A 399 -4.23 6.25 3.98
CA THR A 399 -3.11 7.20 3.83
C THR A 399 -2.60 7.34 2.39
N ARG A 400 -3.25 6.68 1.42
CA ARG A 400 -2.89 6.70 -0.01
C ARG A 400 -3.88 7.51 -0.84
N ALA A 401 -4.99 7.96 -0.25
CA ALA A 401 -5.91 8.90 -0.87
C ALA A 401 -5.16 10.15 -1.34
N ILE A 402 -5.68 10.83 -2.37
CA ILE A 402 -5.17 12.13 -2.78
C ILE A 402 -5.35 13.14 -1.64
N SER A 403 -4.43 14.08 -1.50
CA SER A 403 -4.54 15.13 -0.49
C SER A 403 -5.75 16.02 -0.79
N GLN A 404 -6.56 16.34 0.22
CA GLN A 404 -7.78 17.16 0.06
C GLN A 404 -7.48 18.56 -0.49
N ASP A 405 -6.31 19.13 -0.15
CA ASP A 405 -5.87 20.44 -0.65
C ASP A 405 -5.53 20.44 -2.16
N THR A 406 -5.45 19.26 -2.77
CA THR A 406 -5.09 19.08 -4.19
C THR A 406 -6.30 18.72 -5.05
N GLN A 407 -7.48 18.48 -4.47
CA GLN A 407 -8.71 18.15 -5.21
C GLN A 407 -9.41 19.38 -5.77
#